data_AF-A0A0W0R1W9-F1
#
_entry.id   AF-A0A0W0R1W9-F1
#
_cell.length_a   1.000
_cell.length_b   1.000
_cell.length_c   1.000
_cell.angle_alpha   90.00
_cell.angle_beta   90.00
_cell.angle_gamma   90.00
#
_symmetry.space_group_name_H-M   'P 1'
#
loop_
_entity.id
_entity.type
_entity.pdbx_description
1 polymer ?
#
loop_
_entity_poly.entity_id
_entity_poly.type
_entity_poly.pdbx_seq_one_letter_code
_entity_poly.pdbx_strand_id
1 'polypeptide(L)'
;MIGRLFHFFTQGSAESLRSYARGVKSIEIPFAKMRPLTELTGPLELLFATKEGLPIPRFPISHSALAFRSGDTFSVYGRQSPLDVSNWLVRGISFRTQVDNEQSYLSQRFNFKGYPTNVFLTPVEVSQLLKEADRIINQNQFCNLISSNCYSFSVTGLVRAVNKIVERPTWSPEEIEKILTVLEDHPLGDHCAVGVFNNAVVVGELLALFSKIKDKILELEIKTLNDHRLLKRVNILTAKVESGSGLFSSSEDYKP
;
A
#
# COMPACT_ATOMS: atom_id res chain seq x y z
N MET A 1 39.05 12.24 11.38
CA MET A 1 38.17 11.61 10.36
C MET A 1 38.20 10.11 10.59
N ILE A 2 37.05 9.44 10.41
CA ILE A 2 36.75 8.04 10.80
C ILE A 2 36.40 7.91 12.29
N GLY A 3 35.13 8.07 12.62
CA GLY A 3 34.65 7.90 14.00
C GLY A 3 33.20 8.29 14.30
N ARG A 4 32.31 8.39 13.29
CA ARG A 4 30.90 8.79 13.50
C ARG A 4 29.86 8.02 12.67
N LEU A 5 30.20 6.86 12.11
CA LEU A 5 29.25 6.08 11.29
C LEU A 5 28.61 4.87 12.00
N PHE A 6 28.90 4.60 13.28
CA PHE A 6 28.47 3.34 13.94
C PHE A 6 27.58 3.52 15.17
N HIS A 7 26.85 4.64 15.30
CA HIS A 7 26.01 4.88 16.49
C HIS A 7 24.49 4.95 16.25
N PHE A 8 24.00 4.62 15.04
CA PHE A 8 22.57 4.69 14.72
C PHE A 8 21.78 3.38 14.86
N PHE A 9 22.39 2.28 15.31
CA PHE A 9 21.73 0.97 15.34
C PHE A 9 21.28 0.45 16.73
N THR A 10 21.30 1.24 17.80
CA THR A 10 21.05 0.71 19.15
C THR A 10 20.06 1.47 20.03
N GLN A 11 19.05 2.14 19.46
CA GLN A 11 17.91 2.68 20.25
C GLN A 11 16.51 2.39 19.67
N GLY A 12 16.36 1.38 18.81
CA GLY A 12 15.07 0.99 18.22
C GLY A 12 14.29 -0.11 18.95
N SER A 13 14.63 -0.47 20.19
CA SER A 13 14.24 -1.77 20.78
C SER A 13 13.09 -1.75 21.82
N ALA A 14 12.41 -0.63 22.08
CA ALA A 14 11.30 -0.61 23.04
C ALA A 14 9.95 -0.15 22.45
N GLU A 15 9.94 0.76 21.48
CA GLU A 15 8.69 1.22 20.83
C GLU A 15 8.28 0.34 19.64
N SER A 16 9.24 -0.26 18.92
CA SER A 16 8.95 -1.18 17.80
C SER A 16 8.34 -2.52 18.25
N LEU A 17 8.50 -2.91 19.52
CA LEU A 17 7.90 -4.12 20.08
C LEU A 17 6.46 -3.92 20.56
N ARG A 18 5.98 -2.67 20.68
CA ARG A 18 4.57 -2.39 21.04
C ARG A 18 3.62 -2.42 19.84
N SER A 19 4.10 -2.36 18.60
CA SER A 19 3.26 -2.55 17.40
C SER A 19 2.91 -4.04 17.14
N TYR A 20 3.61 -4.98 17.77
CA TYR A 20 3.39 -6.41 17.56
C TYR A 20 2.11 -6.95 18.24
N ALA A 21 1.51 -6.21 19.18
CA ALA A 21 0.43 -6.70 20.03
C ALA A 21 -1.00 -6.31 19.57
N ARG A 22 -1.17 -5.72 18.38
CA ARG A 22 -2.48 -5.48 17.74
C ARG A 22 -2.53 -5.81 16.24
N GLY A 23 -1.50 -6.48 15.74
CA GLY A 23 -1.31 -6.67 14.31
C GLY A 23 -2.42 -7.50 13.67
N VAL A 24 -2.91 -7.03 12.53
CA VAL A 24 -3.69 -7.85 11.59
C VAL A 24 -2.90 -9.13 11.33
N LYS A 25 -3.47 -10.29 11.71
CA LYS A 25 -2.80 -11.58 11.51
C LYS A 25 -2.60 -11.80 10.02
N SER A 26 -1.36 -11.84 9.59
CA SER A 26 -1.04 -12.11 8.19
C SER A 26 -1.40 -13.53 7.80
N ILE A 27 -1.70 -13.71 6.52
CA ILE A 27 -1.90 -15.01 5.89
C ILE A 27 -0.86 -15.20 4.79
N GLU A 28 -0.49 -16.46 4.52
CA GLU A 28 0.30 -16.78 3.33
C GLU A 28 -0.62 -16.81 2.10
N ILE A 29 -0.13 -16.28 0.98
CA ILE A 29 -0.74 -16.34 -0.34
C ILE A 29 0.18 -17.20 -1.21
N PRO A 30 -0.09 -18.50 -1.32
CA PRO A 30 0.74 -19.40 -2.11
C PRO A 30 0.59 -19.12 -3.60
N PHE A 31 1.69 -19.20 -4.36
CA PHE A 31 1.65 -19.07 -5.83
C PHE A 31 0.60 -19.99 -6.47
N ALA A 32 0.52 -21.25 -6.02
CA ALA A 32 -0.42 -22.25 -6.52
C ALA A 32 -1.90 -21.90 -6.33
N LYS A 33 -2.22 -20.92 -5.47
CA LYS A 33 -3.57 -20.43 -5.19
C LYS A 33 -3.86 -19.07 -5.84
N MET A 34 -2.88 -18.48 -6.53
CA MET A 34 -3.09 -17.26 -7.30
C MET A 34 -3.87 -17.57 -8.59
N ARG A 35 -4.80 -16.70 -8.97
CA ARG A 35 -5.64 -16.81 -10.15
C ARG A 35 -5.86 -15.40 -10.74
N PRO A 36 -6.09 -15.29 -12.07
CA PRO A 36 -6.58 -14.05 -12.69
C PRO A 36 -7.87 -13.55 -12.03
N LEU A 37 -8.06 -12.23 -11.94
CA LEU A 37 -9.28 -11.64 -11.36
C LEU A 37 -10.56 -12.12 -12.06
N THR A 38 -10.48 -12.43 -13.35
CA THR A 38 -11.59 -12.97 -14.16
C THR A 38 -12.09 -14.33 -13.69
N GLU A 39 -11.29 -15.07 -12.92
CA GLU A 39 -11.64 -16.38 -12.36
C GLU A 39 -12.18 -16.28 -10.92
N LEU A 40 -12.06 -15.12 -10.27
CA LEU A 40 -12.60 -14.92 -8.93
C LEU A 40 -14.06 -14.47 -9.04
N THR A 41 -14.96 -15.26 -8.45
CA THR A 41 -16.39 -14.94 -8.36
C THR A 41 -16.77 -14.48 -6.96
N GLY A 42 -17.78 -13.61 -6.86
CA GLY A 42 -18.37 -13.17 -5.60
C GLY A 42 -17.66 -11.97 -4.96
N PRO A 43 -17.99 -11.64 -3.70
CA PRO A 43 -17.33 -10.59 -2.94
C PRO A 43 -15.85 -10.91 -2.73
N LEU A 44 -14.99 -9.94 -3.00
CA LEU A 44 -13.54 -10.07 -2.96
C LEU A 44 -13.02 -9.34 -1.74
N GLU A 45 -12.43 -10.06 -0.80
CA GLU A 45 -11.79 -9.40 0.33
C GLU A 45 -10.52 -8.70 -0.14
N LEU A 46 -10.32 -7.45 0.27
CA LEU A 46 -9.11 -6.68 0.01
C LEU A 46 -8.01 -7.01 1.02
N LEU A 47 -6.78 -7.17 0.51
CA LEU A 47 -5.57 -7.38 1.29
C LEU A 47 -4.45 -6.48 0.78
N PHE A 48 -3.64 -5.97 1.69
CA PHE A 48 -2.29 -5.51 1.35
C PHE A 48 -1.37 -6.73 1.34
N ALA A 49 -0.55 -6.92 0.31
CA ALA A 49 0.33 -8.07 0.21
C ALA A 49 1.78 -7.62 0.07
N THR A 50 2.69 -8.29 0.78
CA THR A 50 4.13 -8.09 0.60
C THR A 50 4.83 -9.40 0.30
N LYS A 51 5.94 -9.34 -0.42
CA LYS A 51 6.88 -10.47 -0.56
C LYS A 51 8.30 -9.95 -0.39
N GLU A 52 9.18 -10.82 0.10
CA GLU A 52 10.60 -10.51 0.12
C GLU A 52 11.12 -10.30 -1.31
N GLY A 53 12.04 -9.35 -1.46
CA GLY A 53 12.49 -8.84 -2.76
C GLY A 53 13.25 -9.85 -3.62
N LEU A 54 13.20 -9.59 -4.91
CA LEU A 54 14.10 -10.14 -5.93
C LEU A 54 15.40 -9.31 -5.95
N PRO A 55 16.56 -9.87 -6.35
CA PRO A 55 16.78 -11.25 -6.80
C PRO A 55 17.27 -12.21 -5.69
N ILE A 56 17.44 -11.74 -4.45
CA ILE A 56 18.04 -12.52 -3.35
C ILE A 56 17.04 -12.67 -2.20
N PRO A 57 16.73 -13.90 -1.74
CA PRO A 57 15.96 -14.11 -0.52
C PRO A 57 16.53 -13.32 0.66
N ARG A 58 15.69 -12.70 1.50
CA ARG A 58 16.09 -11.80 2.61
C ARG A 58 16.71 -10.46 2.21
N PHE A 59 16.61 -10.05 0.94
CA PHE A 59 16.98 -8.68 0.57
C PHE A 59 15.98 -7.70 1.23
N PRO A 60 16.45 -6.60 1.86
CA PRO A 60 15.60 -5.73 2.68
C PRO A 60 14.59 -4.91 1.87
N ILE A 61 14.62 -5.01 0.54
CA ILE A 61 13.62 -4.41 -0.33
C ILE A 61 12.42 -5.35 -0.38
N SER A 62 11.30 -4.92 0.20
CA SER A 62 10.04 -5.65 0.10
C SER A 62 9.27 -5.16 -1.12
N HIS A 63 8.72 -6.11 -1.88
CA HIS A 63 7.75 -5.82 -2.93
C HIS A 63 6.36 -5.78 -2.33
N SER A 64 5.50 -4.87 -2.78
CA SER A 64 4.09 -4.87 -2.38
C SER A 64 3.14 -4.90 -3.56
N ALA A 65 1.97 -5.44 -3.28
CA ALA A 65 0.86 -5.60 -4.20
C ALA A 65 -0.46 -5.43 -3.44
N LEU A 66 -1.53 -5.22 -4.20
CA LEU A 66 -2.89 -5.46 -3.74
C LEU A 66 -3.24 -6.91 -3.98
N ALA A 67 -3.87 -7.55 -3.02
CA ALA A 67 -4.42 -8.89 -3.19
C ALA A 67 -5.91 -8.91 -2.91
N PHE A 68 -6.61 -9.79 -3.62
CA PHE A 68 -8.05 -9.99 -3.51
C PHE A 68 -8.33 -11.46 -3.25
N ARG A 69 -9.01 -11.79 -2.14
CA ARG A 69 -9.32 -13.18 -1.76
C ARG A 69 -10.76 -13.52 -2.06
N SER A 70 -10.99 -14.68 -2.70
CA SER A 70 -12.29 -15.35 -2.79
C SER A 70 -12.14 -16.81 -2.38
N GLY A 71 -12.74 -17.18 -1.24
CA GLY A 71 -12.53 -18.50 -0.63
C GLY A 71 -11.05 -18.74 -0.31
N ASP A 72 -10.45 -19.74 -0.94
CA ASP A 72 -9.04 -20.09 -0.79
C ASP A 72 -8.16 -19.63 -1.97
N THR A 73 -8.73 -18.89 -2.92
CA THR A 73 -8.04 -18.36 -4.10
C THR A 73 -7.75 -16.87 -3.96
N PHE A 74 -6.72 -16.41 -4.67
CA PHE A 74 -6.23 -15.04 -4.57
C PHE A 74 -5.96 -14.46 -5.96
N SER A 75 -6.21 -13.17 -6.14
CA SER A 75 -5.69 -12.42 -7.28
C SER A 75 -4.77 -11.32 -6.78
N VAL A 76 -3.55 -11.23 -7.29
CA VAL A 76 -2.50 -10.35 -6.75
C VAL A 76 -1.99 -9.44 -7.86
N TYR A 77 -2.14 -8.13 -7.65
CA TYR A 77 -1.77 -7.09 -8.60
C TYR A 77 -0.77 -6.14 -7.96
N GLY A 78 0.41 -6.07 -8.56
CA GLY A 78 1.44 -5.12 -8.15
C GLY A 78 1.98 -4.35 -9.35
N ARG A 79 2.86 -3.41 -9.02
CA ARG A 79 3.63 -2.66 -10.00
C ARG A 79 4.83 -3.49 -10.42
N GLN A 80 5.07 -3.70 -11.72
CA GLN A 80 6.28 -4.39 -12.15
C GLN A 80 7.54 -3.75 -11.55
N SER A 81 8.33 -4.55 -10.84
CA SER A 81 9.54 -4.08 -10.16
C SER A 81 10.63 -3.75 -11.18
N PRO A 82 11.34 -2.63 -11.01
CA PRO A 82 12.45 -2.32 -11.87
C PRO A 82 13.67 -3.18 -11.62
N LEU A 83 13.64 -4.12 -10.68
CA LEU A 83 14.71 -5.10 -10.47
C LEU A 83 14.40 -6.44 -11.13
N ASP A 84 13.36 -6.53 -11.95
CA ASP A 84 13.20 -7.64 -12.88
C ASP A 84 14.22 -7.52 -14.02
N VAL A 85 15.43 -8.02 -13.75
CA VAL A 85 16.56 -8.01 -14.68
C VAL A 85 16.24 -8.73 -15.99
N SER A 86 15.25 -9.62 -16.01
CA SER A 86 14.80 -10.28 -17.25
C SER A 86 14.22 -9.28 -18.26
N ASN A 87 13.60 -8.20 -17.78
CA ASN A 87 13.02 -7.15 -18.59
C ASN A 87 14.04 -6.04 -18.97
N TRP A 88 15.17 -5.94 -18.26
CA TRP A 88 16.24 -4.97 -18.59
C TRP A 88 16.88 -5.26 -19.94
N LEU A 89 17.12 -6.54 -20.22
CA LEU A 89 17.71 -6.99 -21.49
C LEU A 89 16.79 -6.72 -22.69
N VAL A 90 15.48 -6.63 -22.47
CA VAL A 90 14.47 -6.46 -23.54
C VAL A 90 14.03 -5.00 -23.70
N ARG A 91 13.99 -4.21 -22.61
CA ARG A 91 13.36 -2.87 -22.60
C ARG A 91 14.25 -1.73 -22.09
N GLY A 92 15.50 -1.99 -21.72
CA GLY A 92 16.45 -0.99 -21.20
C GLY A 92 16.22 -0.63 -19.72
N ILE A 93 16.88 0.45 -19.25
CA ILE A 93 16.90 0.91 -17.84
C ILE A 93 15.68 1.81 -17.50
N SER A 94 14.91 2.22 -18.51
CA SER A 94 13.76 3.12 -18.38
C SER A 94 12.50 2.50 -19.00
N PHE A 95 11.83 1.61 -18.27
CA PHE A 95 10.53 1.07 -18.67
C PHE A 95 9.42 1.79 -17.91
N ARG A 96 8.33 2.09 -18.64
CA ARG A 96 7.05 2.38 -18.01
C ARG A 96 6.61 1.11 -17.30
N THR A 97 6.45 1.20 -15.98
CA THR A 97 5.89 0.10 -15.20
C THR A 97 4.43 -0.10 -15.60
N GLN A 98 3.96 -1.35 -15.57
CA GLN A 98 2.56 -1.68 -15.78
C GLN A 98 2.01 -2.31 -14.50
N VAL A 99 0.72 -2.13 -14.23
CA VAL A 99 -0.01 -3.07 -13.36
C VAL A 99 -0.07 -4.40 -14.08
N ASP A 100 0.32 -5.45 -13.39
CA ASP A 100 0.18 -6.79 -13.91
C ASP A 100 -0.20 -7.76 -12.78
N ASN A 101 -0.86 -8.86 -13.15
CA ASN A 101 -1.10 -9.96 -12.25
C ASN A 101 0.25 -10.61 -11.95
N GLU A 102 0.64 -10.59 -10.68
CA GLU A 102 1.92 -11.13 -10.20
C GLU A 102 2.10 -12.60 -10.57
N GLN A 103 1.02 -13.36 -10.70
CA GLN A 103 1.09 -14.75 -11.15
C GLN A 103 1.76 -14.92 -12.51
N SER A 104 1.63 -13.95 -13.42
CA SER A 104 2.09 -14.05 -14.82
C SER A 104 3.61 -14.08 -14.95
N TYR A 105 4.34 -13.54 -13.97
CA TYR A 105 5.80 -13.36 -14.05
C TYR A 105 6.55 -13.86 -12.80
N LEU A 106 5.84 -14.22 -11.73
CA LEU A 106 6.49 -14.85 -10.59
C LEU A 106 6.86 -16.29 -10.87
N SER A 107 8.09 -16.66 -10.49
CA SER A 107 8.44 -18.08 -10.39
C SER A 107 7.64 -18.72 -9.24
N GLN A 108 7.34 -20.01 -9.37
CA GLN A 108 6.57 -20.81 -8.39
C GLN A 108 7.11 -20.78 -6.95
N ARG A 109 8.28 -20.20 -6.72
CA ARG A 109 8.97 -20.13 -5.42
C ARG A 109 8.65 -18.87 -4.62
N PHE A 110 7.91 -17.90 -5.18
CA PHE A 110 7.60 -16.64 -4.49
C PHE A 110 6.15 -16.60 -4.01
N ASN A 111 5.96 -16.79 -2.71
CA ASN A 111 4.69 -16.58 -2.02
C ASN A 111 4.60 -15.13 -1.53
N PHE A 112 3.38 -14.62 -1.36
CA PHE A 112 3.15 -13.36 -0.66
C PHE A 112 2.71 -13.62 0.78
N LYS A 113 2.97 -12.64 1.64
CA LYS A 113 2.34 -12.44 2.93
C LYS A 113 1.24 -11.40 2.78
N GLY A 114 -0.01 -11.82 2.91
CA GLY A 114 -1.19 -10.97 2.86
C GLY A 114 -1.60 -10.47 4.24
N TYR A 115 -2.06 -9.23 4.31
CA TYR A 115 -2.60 -8.56 5.49
C TYR A 115 -4.08 -8.25 5.23
N PRO A 116 -5.00 -9.08 5.73
CA PRO A 116 -6.42 -8.97 5.40
C PRO A 116 -7.07 -7.74 6.01
N THR A 117 -7.80 -6.97 5.19
CA THR A 117 -8.60 -5.85 5.69
C THR A 117 -9.93 -6.31 6.28
N ASN A 118 -10.43 -7.51 5.94
CA ASN A 118 -11.81 -7.94 6.21
C ASN A 118 -12.87 -6.99 5.64
N VAL A 119 -12.54 -6.31 4.53
CA VAL A 119 -13.45 -5.49 3.73
C VAL A 119 -13.62 -6.12 2.37
N PHE A 120 -14.87 -6.21 1.92
CA PHE A 120 -15.24 -6.91 0.69
C PHE A 120 -15.68 -5.92 -0.38
N LEU A 121 -15.14 -6.12 -1.57
CA LEU A 121 -15.42 -5.34 -2.77
C LEU A 121 -16.03 -6.22 -3.83
N THR A 122 -16.89 -5.65 -4.65
CA THR A 122 -17.39 -6.30 -5.86
C THR A 122 -16.29 -6.36 -6.93
N PRO A 123 -16.34 -7.32 -7.87
CA PRO A 123 -15.41 -7.36 -9.00
C PRO A 123 -15.36 -6.06 -9.82
N VAL A 124 -16.48 -5.33 -9.90
CA VAL A 124 -16.57 -4.02 -10.58
C VAL A 124 -15.77 -2.97 -9.82
N GLU A 125 -15.95 -2.85 -8.50
CA GLU A 125 -15.16 -1.95 -7.66
C GLU A 125 -13.67 -2.26 -7.76
N VAL A 126 -13.29 -3.55 -7.74
CA VAL A 126 -11.90 -4.00 -7.91
C VAL A 126 -11.33 -3.63 -9.27
N SER A 127 -12.06 -3.85 -10.36
CA SER A 127 -11.58 -3.46 -11.69
C SER A 127 -11.36 -1.96 -11.81
N GLN A 128 -12.28 -1.16 -11.26
CA GLN A 128 -12.16 0.30 -11.27
C GLN A 128 -10.97 0.80 -10.45
N LEU A 129 -10.81 0.31 -9.22
CA LEU A 129 -9.73 0.78 -8.34
C LEU A 129 -8.35 0.42 -8.93
N LEU A 130 -8.20 -0.75 -9.55
CA LEU A 130 -6.95 -1.16 -10.20
C LEU A 130 -6.62 -0.27 -11.40
N LYS A 131 -7.61 0.04 -12.24
CA LYS A 131 -7.45 0.96 -13.39
C LYS A 131 -7.07 2.37 -12.93
N GLU A 132 -7.72 2.87 -11.88
CA GLU A 132 -7.44 4.20 -11.33
C GLU A 132 -6.02 4.26 -10.75
N ALA A 133 -5.60 3.26 -9.97
CA ALA A 133 -4.26 3.19 -9.42
C ALA A 133 -3.16 3.04 -10.49
N ASP A 134 -3.40 2.22 -11.53
CA ASP A 134 -2.49 2.07 -12.68
C ASP A 134 -2.27 3.41 -13.39
N ARG A 135 -3.36 4.12 -13.68
CA ARG A 135 -3.33 5.44 -14.33
C ARG A 135 -2.52 6.45 -13.52
N ILE A 136 -2.67 6.48 -12.19
CA ILE A 136 -2.04 7.50 -11.33
C ILE A 136 -0.56 7.23 -11.12
N ILE A 137 -0.19 5.96 -10.91
CA ILE A 137 1.16 5.59 -10.50
C ILE A 137 1.96 5.02 -11.67
N ASN A 138 1.48 3.95 -12.28
CA ASN A 138 2.30 3.17 -13.19
C ASN A 138 2.46 3.83 -14.56
N GLN A 139 1.40 4.47 -15.07
CA GLN A 139 1.43 5.15 -16.37
C GLN A 139 2.16 6.50 -16.33
N ASN A 140 2.12 7.17 -15.17
CA ASN A 140 2.61 8.56 -15.04
C ASN A 140 3.96 8.68 -14.32
N GLN A 141 4.43 7.63 -13.64
CA GLN A 141 5.62 7.71 -12.80
C GLN A 141 6.61 6.58 -13.09
N PHE A 142 7.89 6.90 -13.02
CA PHE A 142 8.95 5.89 -13.06
C PHE A 142 9.08 5.20 -11.70
N CYS A 143 9.44 3.92 -11.70
CA CYS A 143 9.63 3.19 -10.45
C CYS A 143 11.05 3.38 -9.94
N ASN A 144 11.18 3.82 -8.69
CA ASN A 144 12.44 3.81 -7.96
C ASN A 144 12.17 3.68 -6.46
N LEU A 145 13.17 3.26 -5.69
CA LEU A 145 13.00 2.96 -4.28
C LEU A 145 12.68 4.17 -3.41
N ILE A 146 13.05 5.37 -3.86
CA ILE A 146 13.09 6.59 -3.04
C ILE A 146 11.83 7.43 -3.22
N SER A 147 11.35 7.64 -4.46
CA SER A 147 10.29 8.62 -4.76
C SER A 147 9.04 8.02 -5.39
N SER A 148 9.04 6.77 -5.84
CA SER A 148 7.84 6.09 -6.35
C SER A 148 8.11 4.59 -6.47
N ASN A 149 7.80 3.80 -5.45
CA ASN A 149 8.07 2.35 -5.42
C ASN A 149 6.77 1.53 -5.54
N CYS A 150 6.83 0.23 -5.29
CA CYS A 150 5.65 -0.66 -5.35
C CYS A 150 4.58 -0.32 -4.30
N TYR A 151 4.98 0.28 -3.17
CA TYR A 151 4.05 0.75 -2.14
C TYR A 151 3.23 1.94 -2.63
N SER A 152 3.78 2.80 -3.49
CA SER A 152 3.02 3.90 -4.10
C SER A 152 1.76 3.37 -4.81
N PHE A 153 1.88 2.29 -5.58
CA PHE A 153 0.73 1.67 -6.24
C PHE A 153 -0.28 1.08 -5.24
N SER A 154 0.22 0.27 -4.29
CA SER A 154 -0.63 -0.41 -3.31
C SER A 154 -1.36 0.58 -2.39
N VAL A 155 -0.69 1.65 -1.95
CA VAL A 155 -1.30 2.73 -1.18
C VAL A 155 -2.39 3.44 -1.98
N THR A 156 -2.12 3.81 -3.23
CA THR A 156 -3.14 4.40 -4.09
C THR A 156 -4.35 3.48 -4.26
N GLY A 157 -4.14 2.17 -4.40
CA GLY A 157 -5.24 1.20 -4.44
C GLY A 157 -6.06 1.14 -3.16
N LEU A 158 -5.42 1.14 -1.98
CA LEU A 158 -6.12 1.22 -0.69
C LEU A 158 -6.91 2.54 -0.58
N VAL A 159 -6.32 3.66 -1.02
CA VAL A 159 -7.01 4.97 -1.06
C VAL A 159 -8.25 4.92 -1.96
N ARG A 160 -8.15 4.28 -3.13
CA ARG A 160 -9.31 4.11 -4.02
C ARG A 160 -10.36 3.18 -3.44
N ALA A 161 -9.98 2.10 -2.75
CA ALA A 161 -10.92 1.24 -2.05
C ALA A 161 -11.74 2.02 -0.99
N VAL A 162 -11.08 2.86 -0.18
CA VAL A 162 -11.80 3.70 0.79
C VAL A 162 -12.72 4.70 0.08
N ASN A 163 -12.28 5.33 -1.01
CA ASN A 163 -13.14 6.23 -1.79
C ASN A 163 -14.42 5.53 -2.26
N LYS A 164 -14.33 4.29 -2.76
CA LYS A 164 -15.52 3.53 -3.18
C LYS A 164 -16.46 3.27 -2.00
N ILE A 165 -15.93 2.95 -0.82
CA ILE A 165 -16.75 2.74 0.40
C ILE A 165 -17.45 4.03 0.83
N VAL A 166 -16.75 5.17 0.80
CA VAL A 166 -17.32 6.49 1.12
C VAL A 166 -18.45 6.87 0.15
N GLU A 167 -18.36 6.41 -1.10
CA GLU A 167 -19.36 6.63 -2.17
C GLU A 167 -20.53 5.65 -2.14
N ARG A 168 -20.49 4.60 -1.29
CA ARG A 168 -21.61 3.67 -1.16
C ARG A 168 -22.85 4.38 -0.60
N PRO A 169 -24.07 3.93 -0.95
CA PRO A 169 -25.30 4.47 -0.37
C PRO A 169 -25.37 4.34 1.15
N THR A 170 -24.75 3.31 1.71
CA THR A 170 -24.69 3.05 3.15
C THR A 170 -23.31 3.43 3.68
N TRP A 171 -23.28 4.37 4.61
CA TRP A 171 -22.07 4.74 5.33
C TRP A 171 -21.63 3.63 6.28
N SER A 172 -20.39 3.16 6.16
CA SER A 172 -19.77 2.21 7.09
C SER A 172 -18.41 2.72 7.57
N PRO A 173 -18.34 3.39 8.74
CA PRO A 173 -17.08 3.87 9.29
C PRO A 173 -16.16 2.70 9.70
N GLU A 174 -16.72 1.53 10.00
CA GLU A 174 -15.96 0.33 10.40
C GLU A 174 -15.17 -0.26 9.23
N GLU A 175 -15.76 -0.32 8.03
CA GLU A 175 -15.04 -0.78 6.83
C GLU A 175 -13.86 0.16 6.51
N ILE A 176 -14.08 1.47 6.60
CA ILE A 176 -13.03 2.47 6.39
C ILE A 176 -11.90 2.28 7.42
N GLU A 177 -12.26 2.16 8.70
CA GLU A 177 -11.28 2.00 9.78
C GLU A 177 -10.42 0.74 9.63
N LYS A 178 -11.01 -0.37 9.17
CA LYS A 178 -10.28 -1.61 8.90
C LYS A 178 -9.20 -1.42 7.82
N ILE A 179 -9.53 -0.74 6.72
CA ILE A 179 -8.54 -0.44 5.67
C ILE A 179 -7.47 0.52 6.19
N LEU A 180 -7.86 1.58 6.90
CA LEU A 180 -6.91 2.54 7.48
C LEU A 180 -5.98 1.88 8.50
N THR A 181 -6.43 0.84 9.20
CA THR A 181 -5.58 0.06 10.10
C THR A 181 -4.48 -0.66 9.34
N VAL A 182 -4.83 -1.40 8.28
CA VAL A 182 -3.84 -2.07 7.42
C VAL A 182 -2.89 -1.06 6.78
N LEU A 183 -3.40 0.07 6.31
CA LEU A 183 -2.62 1.16 5.72
C LEU A 183 -1.58 1.72 6.70
N GLU A 184 -1.99 1.97 7.95
CA GLU A 184 -1.12 2.52 8.99
C GLU A 184 -0.02 1.56 9.43
N ASP A 185 -0.40 0.30 9.66
CA ASP A 185 0.47 -0.73 10.24
C ASP A 185 1.51 -1.25 9.24
N HIS A 186 1.19 -1.19 7.93
CA HIS A 186 2.03 -1.78 6.89
C HIS A 186 2.62 -0.73 5.94
N PRO A 187 1.95 -0.26 4.88
CA PRO A 187 2.60 0.58 3.89
C PRO A 187 3.00 1.97 4.39
N LEU A 188 2.47 2.45 5.52
CA LEU A 188 2.91 3.68 6.19
C LEU A 188 3.70 3.42 7.48
N GLY A 189 3.89 2.16 7.85
CA GLY A 189 4.48 1.74 9.13
C GLY A 189 5.89 1.18 9.02
N ASP A 190 6.29 0.71 7.82
CA ASP A 190 7.61 0.09 7.59
C ASP A 190 8.60 1.03 6.87
N HIS A 191 9.85 0.56 6.73
CA HIS A 191 10.93 1.33 6.09
C HIS A 191 10.73 1.56 4.59
N CYS A 192 9.86 0.80 3.92
CA CYS A 192 9.55 0.96 2.50
C CYS A 192 8.55 2.09 2.25
N ALA A 193 7.93 2.63 3.31
CA ALA A 193 7.06 3.81 3.26
C ALA A 193 7.76 5.08 2.73
N VAL A 194 9.10 5.12 2.69
CA VAL A 194 9.86 6.25 2.11
C VAL A 194 9.42 6.60 0.68
N GLY A 195 9.17 5.58 -0.16
CA GLY A 195 8.70 5.79 -1.53
C GLY A 195 7.25 6.26 -1.62
N VAL A 196 6.49 6.19 -0.53
CA VAL A 196 5.14 6.76 -0.41
C VAL A 196 5.25 8.21 0.04
N PHE A 197 5.99 8.50 1.11
CA PHE A 197 6.11 9.85 1.67
C PHE A 197 6.84 10.84 0.76
N ASN A 198 7.79 10.37 -0.06
CA ASN A 198 8.48 11.20 -1.05
C ASN A 198 7.69 11.39 -2.35
N ASN A 199 6.55 10.71 -2.48
CA ASN A 199 5.72 10.78 -3.69
C ASN A 199 4.59 11.79 -3.49
N ALA A 200 4.80 13.02 -3.96
CA ALA A 200 3.84 14.12 -3.79
C ALA A 200 2.43 13.77 -4.31
N VAL A 201 2.32 12.95 -5.36
CA VAL A 201 1.03 12.49 -5.88
C VAL A 201 0.34 11.58 -4.86
N VAL A 202 1.04 10.58 -4.32
CA VAL A 202 0.45 9.65 -3.33
C VAL A 202 0.11 10.37 -2.04
N VAL A 203 0.98 11.27 -1.58
CA VAL A 203 0.72 12.14 -0.41
C VAL A 203 -0.54 12.97 -0.64
N GLY A 204 -0.66 13.62 -1.80
CA GLY A 204 -1.85 14.40 -2.16
C GLY A 204 -3.13 13.55 -2.15
N GLU A 205 -3.08 12.33 -2.69
CA GLU A 205 -4.22 11.40 -2.69
C GLU A 205 -4.62 10.95 -1.28
N LEU A 206 -3.64 10.71 -0.39
CA LEU A 206 -3.90 10.39 1.02
C LEU A 206 -4.57 11.55 1.76
N LEU A 207 -4.02 12.76 1.62
CA LEU A 207 -4.58 13.96 2.27
C LEU A 207 -5.98 14.30 1.75
N ALA A 208 -6.19 14.18 0.44
CA ALA A 208 -7.51 14.37 -0.17
C ALA A 208 -8.53 13.34 0.36
N LEU A 209 -8.14 12.06 0.48
CA LEU A 209 -8.98 11.04 1.08
C LEU A 209 -9.34 11.37 2.53
N PHE A 210 -8.35 11.76 3.34
CA PHE A 210 -8.56 12.11 4.74
C PHE A 210 -9.48 13.31 4.89
N SER A 211 -9.36 14.34 4.04
CA SER A 211 -10.32 15.45 3.98
C SER A 211 -11.72 14.94 3.66
N LYS A 212 -11.88 14.15 2.58
CA LYS A 212 -13.18 13.61 2.17
C LYS A 212 -13.88 12.81 3.28
N ILE A 213 -13.13 11.99 4.04
CA ILE A 213 -13.69 11.26 5.19
C ILE A 213 -14.14 12.23 6.29
N LYS A 214 -13.33 13.25 6.61
CA LYS A 214 -13.70 14.27 7.61
C LYS A 214 -14.97 14.99 7.18
N ASP A 215 -15.02 15.47 5.94
CA ASP A 215 -16.14 16.21 5.38
C ASP A 215 -17.42 15.35 5.45
N LYS A 216 -17.32 14.08 5.03
CA LYS A 216 -18.43 13.13 5.10
C LYS A 216 -18.95 12.92 6.51
N ILE A 217 -18.07 12.78 7.50
CA ILE A 217 -18.47 12.63 8.91
C ILE A 217 -19.14 13.91 9.43
N LEU A 218 -18.61 15.09 9.06
CA LEU A 218 -19.16 16.38 9.49
C LEU A 218 -20.58 16.60 8.97
N GLU A 219 -20.86 16.16 7.74
CA GLU A 219 -22.19 16.21 7.09
C GLU A 219 -23.24 15.29 7.74
N LEU A 220 -22.85 14.28 8.54
CA LEU A 220 -23.81 13.39 9.19
C LEU A 220 -24.62 14.15 10.26
N GLU A 221 -25.95 14.10 10.16
CA GLU A 221 -26.87 14.69 11.15
C GLU A 221 -26.68 14.07 12.54
N ILE A 222 -26.53 12.75 12.58
CA ILE A 222 -26.29 11.97 13.81
C ILE A 222 -24.97 11.22 13.65
N LYS A 223 -24.03 11.50 14.56
CA LYS A 223 -22.70 10.86 14.59
C LYS A 223 -22.68 9.77 15.65
N THR A 224 -22.18 8.60 15.27
CA THR A 224 -21.99 7.44 16.16
C THR A 224 -20.63 7.49 16.85
N LEU A 225 -20.41 6.61 17.82
CA LEU A 225 -19.10 6.43 18.45
C LEU A 225 -18.02 6.04 17.42
N ASN A 226 -18.38 5.22 16.42
CA ASN A 226 -17.44 4.79 15.38
C ASN A 226 -17.04 5.94 14.45
N ASP A 227 -17.95 6.89 14.20
CA ASP A 227 -17.63 8.12 13.44
C ASP A 227 -16.62 8.99 14.17
N HIS A 228 -16.80 9.19 15.47
CA HIS A 228 -15.84 9.93 16.29
C HIS A 228 -14.47 9.23 16.37
N ARG A 229 -14.46 7.90 16.48
CA ARG A 229 -13.22 7.10 16.47
C ARG A 229 -12.50 7.23 15.13
N LEU A 230 -13.23 7.10 14.02
CA LEU A 230 -12.70 7.26 12.67
C LEU A 230 -12.14 8.67 12.47
N LEU A 231 -12.88 9.71 12.85
CA LEU A 231 -12.43 11.11 12.75
C LEU A 231 -11.11 11.33 13.51
N LYS A 232 -11.00 10.82 14.74
CA LYS A 232 -9.76 10.90 15.53
C LYS A 232 -8.60 10.21 14.81
N ARG A 233 -8.83 9.01 14.26
CA ARG A 233 -7.79 8.28 13.54
C ARG A 233 -7.34 8.98 12.27
N VAL A 234 -8.28 9.51 11.49
CA VAL A 234 -7.99 10.29 10.28
C VAL A 234 -7.15 11.52 10.62
N ASN A 235 -7.42 12.21 11.73
CA ASN A 235 -6.58 13.33 12.18
C ASN A 235 -5.15 12.90 12.51
N ILE A 236 -4.97 11.77 13.20
CA ILE A 236 -3.64 11.22 13.50
C ILE A 236 -2.89 10.87 12.21
N LEU A 237 -3.56 10.20 11.27
CA LEU A 237 -2.96 9.83 9.98
C LEU A 237 -2.64 11.05 9.11
N THR A 238 -3.46 12.09 9.14
CA THR A 238 -3.18 13.37 8.46
C THR A 238 -1.85 13.93 8.94
N ALA A 239 -1.68 14.09 10.26
CA ALA A 239 -0.45 14.61 10.85
C ALA A 239 0.77 13.71 10.55
N LYS A 240 0.58 12.38 10.52
CA LYS A 240 1.65 11.43 10.15
C LYS A 240 2.10 11.61 8.70
N VAL A 241 1.16 11.78 7.77
CA VAL A 241 1.48 11.98 6.34
C VAL A 241 2.16 13.34 6.12
N GLU A 242 1.64 14.41 6.74
CA GLU A 242 2.24 15.75 6.64
C GLU A 242 3.67 15.77 7.18
N SER A 243 3.90 15.24 8.38
CA SER A 243 5.25 15.17 8.98
C SER A 243 6.20 14.27 8.20
N GLY A 244 5.73 13.12 7.70
CA GLY A 244 6.52 12.21 6.87
C GLY A 244 6.95 12.84 5.54
N SER A 245 6.09 13.65 4.93
CA SER A 245 6.37 14.32 3.65
C SER A 245 7.41 15.45 3.76
N GLY A 246 7.56 16.06 4.94
CA GLY A 246 8.52 17.14 5.19
C GLY A 246 9.93 16.69 5.57
N LEU A 247 10.12 15.42 5.93
CA LEU A 247 11.43 14.90 6.38
C LEU A 247 12.48 14.77 5.26
N PHE A 248 12.07 14.81 3.99
CA PHE A 248 12.98 14.63 2.85
C PHE A 248 12.94 15.78 1.83
N SER A 249 12.09 16.79 2.05
CA SER A 249 12.07 18.01 1.24
C SER A 249 13.24 18.98 1.53
N SER A 250 14.06 18.70 2.55
CA SER A 250 15.25 19.51 2.88
C SER A 250 16.53 19.03 2.19
N SER A 251 16.45 18.61 0.91
CA SER A 251 17.61 18.26 0.09
C SER A 251 17.94 19.31 -0.97
N GLU A 252 17.77 20.60 -0.64
CA GLU A 252 18.34 21.70 -1.44
C GLU A 252 19.89 21.69 -1.48
N ASP A 253 20.56 20.78 -0.75
CA ASP A 253 22.04 20.71 -0.69
C ASP A 253 22.67 19.52 -1.46
N TYR A 254 21.94 18.79 -2.30
CA TYR A 254 22.58 17.83 -3.21
C TYR A 254 22.83 18.47 -4.58
N LYS A 255 23.90 19.27 -4.68
CA LYS A 255 24.52 19.58 -5.97
C LYS A 255 25.42 18.42 -6.41
N PRO A 256 25.41 18.06 -7.70
CA PRO A 256 26.13 16.90 -8.24
C PRO A 256 27.65 16.98 -8.03
#